data_AF-A0A1Q5QV41-F1
#
_entry.id   AF-A0A1Q5QV41-F1
#
_cell.length_a   1.000
_cell.length_b   1.000
_cell.length_c   1.000
_cell.angle_alpha   90.00
_cell.angle_beta   90.00
_cell.angle_gamma   90.00
#
_symmetry.space_group_name_H-M   'P 1'
#
loop_
_entity.id
_entity.type
_entity.pdbx_description
1 polymer ?
#
loop_
_entity_poly.entity_id
_entity_poly.type
_entity_poly.pdbx_seq_one_letter_code
_entity_poly.pdbx_strand_id
1 'polypeptide(L)'
;AKAALQQVSIELDDAHEAAFTAHGHRPAALIPWRNYSAIGGSEIEAMRERLLAAGDDAQIVAKEYKAARKRYRATVRAGKEWDKRAGLEALAKREEDARNELAASQDALRALAPATSEEALSLLDIVREGTEEFGNIEAWEVPVLAKASRFLQSGLSVGHKLSAACDCDQIEIIKAREGERLAQAFRDLEPDVCDLTRMARLAELQMHKAIGDLRHDDGICVEVPDTEDVQLATFTVFLLTEKVRDLEQEWCRLFNGAVAAARNAR
;
A
#
# COMPACT_ATOMS: atom_id res chain seq x y z
N ALA A 1 -15.71 -2.94 6.61
CA ALA A 1 -14.53 -3.45 7.32
C ALA A 1 -13.51 -2.36 7.71
N LYS A 2 -12.84 -1.65 6.78
CA LYS A 2 -11.75 -0.68 7.11
C LYS A 2 -12.19 0.43 8.09
N ALA A 3 -13.27 1.15 7.79
CA ALA A 3 -13.81 2.19 8.68
C ALA A 3 -14.24 1.64 10.06
N ALA A 4 -14.78 0.42 10.11
CA ALA A 4 -15.17 -0.21 11.37
C ALA A 4 -13.94 -0.56 12.23
N LEU A 5 -12.86 -1.07 11.61
CA LEU A 5 -11.58 -1.29 12.29
C LEU A 5 -10.99 0.02 12.80
N GLN A 6 -11.01 1.08 12.00
CA GLN A 6 -10.50 2.39 12.41
C GLN A 6 -11.25 2.94 13.62
N GLN A 7 -12.59 2.90 13.58
CA GLN A 7 -13.44 3.38 14.66
C GLN A 7 -13.18 2.63 15.98
N VAL A 8 -13.13 1.29 15.94
CA VAL A 8 -12.88 0.50 17.15
C VAL A 8 -11.44 0.64 17.66
N SER A 9 -10.48 0.90 16.76
CA SER A 9 -9.08 1.16 17.17
C SER A 9 -8.99 2.47 17.97
N ILE A 10 -9.67 3.53 17.50
CA ILE A 10 -9.75 4.81 18.24
C ILE A 10 -10.41 4.60 19.61
N GLU A 11 -11.57 3.91 19.65
CA GLU A 11 -12.24 3.59 20.92
C GLU A 11 -11.32 2.84 21.89
N LEU A 12 -10.52 1.90 21.38
CA LEU A 12 -9.63 1.07 22.17
C LEU A 12 -8.43 1.88 22.68
N ASP A 13 -7.88 2.78 21.88
CA ASP A 13 -6.77 3.66 22.29
C ASP A 13 -7.22 4.63 23.40
N ASP A 14 -8.39 5.26 23.25
CA ASP A 14 -8.97 6.12 24.29
C ASP A 14 -9.21 5.34 25.59
N ALA A 15 -9.70 4.09 25.48
CA ALA A 15 -9.93 3.23 26.62
C ALA A 15 -8.63 2.78 27.30
N HIS A 16 -7.57 2.52 26.54
CA HIS A 16 -6.23 2.24 27.07
C HIS A 16 -5.67 3.45 27.83
N GLU A 17 -5.81 4.65 27.29
CA GLU A 17 -5.37 5.89 27.94
C GLU A 17 -6.13 6.13 29.25
N ALA A 18 -7.46 5.96 29.24
CA ALA A 18 -8.28 6.09 30.44
C ALA A 18 -7.90 5.06 31.53
N ALA A 19 -7.61 3.82 31.13
CA ALA A 19 -7.22 2.74 32.04
C ALA A 19 -5.79 2.88 32.57
N PHE A 20 -4.93 3.68 31.93
CA PHE A 20 -3.52 3.83 32.28
C PHE A 20 -3.31 4.24 33.74
N THR A 21 -4.09 5.22 34.23
CA THR A 21 -3.93 5.75 35.59
C THR A 21 -4.22 4.68 36.66
N ALA A 22 -5.16 3.76 36.41
CA ALA A 22 -5.57 2.74 37.38
C ALA A 22 -4.81 1.42 37.24
N HIS A 23 -4.39 1.05 36.03
CA HIS A 23 -3.84 -0.27 35.72
C HIS A 23 -2.40 -0.26 35.20
N GLY A 24 -1.80 0.94 35.04
CA GLY A 24 -0.49 1.14 34.44
C GLY A 24 -0.47 0.83 32.95
N HIS A 25 0.72 0.77 32.34
CA HIS A 25 0.86 0.45 30.92
C HIS A 25 0.41 -0.98 30.62
N ARG A 26 -0.35 -1.14 29.54
CA ARG A 26 -0.62 -2.44 28.94
C ARG A 26 0.68 -3.06 28.41
N PRO A 27 1.02 -4.31 28.75
CA PRO A 27 2.17 -4.98 28.19
C PRO A 27 2.09 -5.07 26.66
N ALA A 28 3.08 -4.53 25.97
CA ALA A 28 3.20 -4.67 24.52
C ALA A 28 3.49 -6.14 24.15
N ALA A 29 2.86 -6.63 23.09
CA ALA A 29 3.13 -7.97 22.54
C ALA A 29 4.42 -7.99 21.71
N LEU A 30 5.52 -7.48 22.27
CA LEU A 30 6.83 -7.38 21.63
C LEU A 30 7.89 -8.07 22.48
N ILE A 31 8.89 -8.67 21.85
CA ILE A 31 10.00 -9.32 22.54
C ILE A 31 11.35 -8.97 21.91
N PRO A 32 12.46 -9.07 22.65
CA PRO A 32 13.79 -9.00 22.06
C PRO A 32 14.20 -10.34 21.44
N TRP A 33 14.79 -10.30 20.25
CA TRP A 33 15.45 -11.46 19.64
C TRP A 33 16.63 -11.01 18.78
N ARG A 34 17.85 -11.41 19.20
CA ARG A 34 19.14 -11.03 18.60
C ARG A 34 19.30 -9.51 18.57
N ASN A 35 19.50 -8.93 17.40
CA ASN A 35 19.73 -7.50 17.16
C ASN A 35 18.44 -6.67 17.21
N TYR A 36 17.28 -7.30 17.30
CA TYR A 36 16.03 -6.58 17.49
C TYR A 36 15.69 -6.44 18.97
N SER A 37 15.53 -5.20 19.42
CA SER A 37 15.09 -4.85 20.76
C SER A 37 13.59 -5.13 20.98
N ALA A 38 12.78 -5.06 19.91
CA ALA A 38 11.35 -5.32 19.94
C ALA A 38 10.86 -5.90 18.61
N ILE A 39 10.34 -7.13 18.62
CA ILE A 39 9.68 -7.78 17.48
C ILE A 39 8.33 -8.38 17.86
N GLY A 40 7.37 -8.25 16.95
CA GLY A 40 6.03 -8.83 17.02
C GLY A 40 5.92 -10.21 16.37
N GLY A 41 4.69 -10.73 16.29
CA GLY A 41 4.41 -12.10 15.88
C GLY A 41 4.80 -12.43 14.44
N SER A 42 4.48 -11.55 13.50
CA SER A 42 4.82 -11.68 12.07
C SER A 42 6.32 -11.49 11.82
N GLU A 43 6.95 -10.56 12.55
CA GLU A 43 8.38 -10.28 12.47
C GLU A 43 9.25 -11.46 12.95
N ILE A 44 8.76 -12.24 13.92
CA ILE A 44 9.43 -13.48 14.35
C ILE A 44 9.53 -14.48 13.19
N GLU A 45 8.49 -14.62 12.35
CA GLU A 45 8.55 -15.54 11.20
C GLU A 45 9.50 -15.00 10.13
N ALA A 46 9.36 -13.72 9.76
CA ALA A 46 10.22 -13.08 8.77
C ALA A 46 11.71 -13.10 9.20
N MET A 47 11.98 -12.91 10.49
CA MET A 47 13.34 -12.99 11.02
C MET A 47 13.90 -14.41 10.88
N ARG A 48 13.12 -15.45 11.21
CA ARG A 48 13.54 -16.84 11.00
C ARG A 48 13.93 -17.09 9.54
N GLU A 49 13.12 -16.63 8.59
CA GLU A 49 13.39 -16.80 7.16
C GLU A 49 14.67 -16.07 6.74
N ARG A 50 14.88 -14.82 7.22
CA ARG A 50 16.10 -14.06 6.97
C ARG A 50 17.36 -14.75 7.50
N LEU A 51 17.32 -15.29 8.72
CA LEU A 51 18.46 -15.99 9.31
C LEU A 51 18.84 -17.23 8.50
N LEU A 52 17.85 -18.02 8.08
CA LEU A 52 18.09 -19.18 7.22
C LEU A 52 18.64 -18.77 5.85
N ALA A 53 18.12 -17.70 5.25
CA ALA A 53 18.62 -17.18 3.98
C ALA A 53 20.05 -16.63 4.08
N ALA A 54 20.43 -16.09 5.24
CA ALA A 54 21.79 -15.63 5.54
C ALA A 54 22.78 -16.79 5.78
N GLY A 55 22.31 -18.04 5.79
CA GLY A 55 23.17 -19.22 5.96
C GLY A 55 23.42 -19.62 7.41
N ASP A 56 22.63 -19.10 8.36
CA ASP A 56 22.75 -19.52 9.76
C ASP A 56 22.38 -21.00 9.95
N ASP A 57 22.96 -21.61 10.98
CA ASP A 57 22.67 -23.00 11.34
C ASP A 57 21.17 -23.21 11.64
N ALA A 58 20.55 -24.09 10.87
CA ALA A 58 19.12 -24.32 10.92
C ALA A 58 18.63 -24.88 12.27
N GLN A 59 19.45 -25.67 12.98
CA GLN A 59 19.07 -26.21 14.28
C GLN A 59 19.10 -25.13 15.36
N ILE A 60 20.12 -24.27 15.33
CA ILE A 60 20.23 -23.10 16.21
C ILE A 60 19.03 -22.17 15.97
N VAL A 61 18.77 -21.79 14.72
CA VAL A 61 17.64 -20.91 14.37
C VAL A 61 16.30 -21.50 14.82
N ALA A 62 16.08 -22.81 14.62
CA ALA A 62 14.84 -23.47 15.06
C ALA A 62 14.64 -23.43 16.58
N LYS A 63 15.71 -23.64 17.35
CA LYS A 63 15.67 -23.58 18.82
C LYS A 63 15.37 -22.16 19.30
N GLU A 64 16.05 -21.18 18.73
CA GLU A 64 15.83 -19.77 19.05
C GLU A 64 14.42 -19.30 18.70
N TYR A 65 13.94 -19.64 17.51
CA TYR A 65 12.59 -19.35 17.05
C TYR A 65 11.54 -19.89 18.03
N LYS A 66 11.68 -21.14 18.47
CA LYS A 66 10.76 -21.73 19.45
C LYS A 66 10.77 -20.97 20.78
N ALA A 67 11.95 -20.55 21.24
CA ALA A 67 12.10 -19.74 22.45
C ALA A 67 11.51 -18.33 22.29
N ALA A 68 11.68 -17.69 21.13
CA ALA A 68 11.06 -16.42 20.77
C ALA A 68 9.54 -16.54 20.78
N ARG A 69 8.96 -17.52 20.06
CA ARG A 69 7.51 -17.77 20.05
C ARG A 69 6.94 -18.03 21.45
N LYS A 70 7.67 -18.73 22.32
CA LYS A 70 7.25 -18.94 23.71
C LYS A 70 7.17 -17.60 24.48
N ARG A 71 8.17 -16.74 24.35
CA ARG A 71 8.19 -15.41 24.99
C ARG A 71 7.08 -14.51 24.45
N TYR A 72 6.90 -14.48 23.13
CA TYR A 72 5.82 -13.73 22.48
C TYR A 72 4.42 -14.18 22.95
N ARG A 73 4.18 -15.49 23.05
CA ARG A 73 2.91 -16.00 23.62
C ARG A 73 2.72 -15.64 25.09
N ALA A 74 3.80 -15.42 25.84
CA ALA A 74 3.70 -14.95 27.22
C ALA A 74 3.31 -13.46 27.27
N THR A 75 3.90 -12.61 26.42
CA THR A 75 3.52 -11.19 26.36
C THR A 75 2.10 -10.98 25.85
N VAL A 76 1.67 -11.74 24.84
CA VAL A 76 0.25 -11.74 24.39
C VAL A 76 -0.71 -12.11 25.52
N ARG A 77 -0.39 -13.15 26.31
CA ARG A 77 -1.23 -13.54 27.46
C ARG A 77 -1.26 -12.46 28.53
N ALA A 78 -0.12 -11.86 28.85
CA ALA A 78 -0.05 -10.76 29.80
C ALA A 78 -0.88 -9.54 29.34
N GLY A 79 -0.89 -9.24 28.03
CA GLY A 79 -1.77 -8.23 27.44
C GLY A 79 -3.25 -8.55 27.65
N LYS A 80 -3.69 -9.78 27.33
CA LYS A 80 -5.07 -10.22 27.53
C LYS A 80 -5.50 -10.20 29.01
N GLU A 81 -4.61 -10.61 29.91
CA GLU A 81 -4.85 -10.54 31.35
C GLU A 81 -4.94 -9.08 31.84
N TRP A 82 -4.15 -8.19 31.27
CA TRP A 82 -4.27 -6.75 31.52
C TRP A 82 -5.62 -6.21 31.03
N ASP A 83 -6.04 -6.54 29.80
CA ASP A 83 -7.33 -6.13 29.22
C ASP A 83 -8.50 -6.58 30.09
N LYS A 84 -8.43 -7.81 30.61
CA LYS A 84 -9.44 -8.34 31.54
C LYS A 84 -9.48 -7.57 32.85
N ARG A 85 -8.33 -7.24 33.43
CA ARG A 85 -8.26 -6.45 34.69
C ARG A 85 -8.76 -5.02 34.49
N ALA A 86 -8.53 -4.44 33.31
CA ALA A 86 -8.98 -3.10 32.95
C ALA A 86 -10.45 -3.07 32.46
N GLY A 87 -11.12 -4.22 32.31
CA GLY A 87 -12.49 -4.30 31.80
C GLY A 87 -12.62 -4.05 30.29
N LEU A 88 -11.53 -4.14 29.53
CA LEU A 88 -11.46 -3.82 28.10
C LEU A 88 -11.56 -5.07 27.19
N GLU A 89 -11.73 -6.27 27.76
CA GLU A 89 -11.75 -7.54 27.02
C GLU A 89 -12.74 -7.54 25.85
N ALA A 90 -13.95 -7.00 26.04
CA ALA A 90 -14.96 -6.95 24.99
C ALA A 90 -14.56 -5.99 23.85
N LEU A 91 -13.92 -4.87 24.16
CA LEU A 91 -13.48 -3.88 23.17
C LEU A 91 -12.26 -4.40 22.39
N ALA A 92 -11.29 -4.98 23.09
CA ALA A 92 -10.14 -5.65 22.46
C ALA A 92 -10.60 -6.79 21.53
N LYS A 93 -11.62 -7.54 21.92
CA LYS A 93 -12.21 -8.58 21.05
C LYS A 93 -12.89 -8.00 19.82
N ARG A 94 -13.65 -6.91 19.94
CA ARG A 94 -14.26 -6.22 18.78
C ARG A 94 -13.21 -5.74 17.79
N GLU A 95 -12.09 -5.24 18.28
CA GLU A 95 -10.96 -4.80 17.46
C GLU A 95 -10.26 -5.98 16.75
N GLU A 96 -10.04 -7.10 17.45
CA GLU A 96 -9.54 -8.34 16.85
C GLU A 96 -10.50 -8.88 15.77
N ASP A 97 -11.80 -8.91 16.04
CA ASP A 97 -12.84 -9.35 15.09
C ASP A 97 -12.89 -8.43 13.86
N ALA A 98 -12.88 -7.10 14.04
CA ALA A 98 -12.86 -6.13 12.93
C ALA A 98 -11.61 -6.25 12.06
N ARG A 99 -10.45 -6.52 12.68
CA ARG A 99 -9.19 -6.75 11.96
C ARG A 99 -9.26 -8.03 11.12
N ASN A 100 -9.82 -9.10 11.68
CA ASN A 100 -10.01 -10.36 10.97
C ASN A 100 -11.00 -10.21 9.80
N GLU A 101 -12.08 -9.44 9.98
CA GLU A 101 -13.05 -9.14 8.92
C GLU A 101 -12.42 -8.33 7.78
N LEU A 102 -11.58 -7.35 8.10
CA LEU A 102 -10.83 -6.60 7.09
C LEU A 102 -9.86 -7.51 6.32
N ALA A 103 -9.07 -8.32 7.02
CA ALA A 103 -8.16 -9.26 6.37
C ALA A 103 -8.91 -10.24 5.44
N ALA A 104 -10.04 -10.81 5.90
CA ALA A 104 -10.87 -11.68 5.09
C ALA A 104 -11.45 -10.97 3.85
N SER A 105 -11.85 -9.70 4.00
CA SER A 105 -12.33 -8.88 2.88
C SER A 105 -11.23 -8.62 1.86
N GLN A 106 -10.01 -8.30 2.32
CA GLN A 106 -8.84 -8.11 1.46
C GLN A 106 -8.49 -9.41 0.72
N ASP A 107 -8.50 -10.55 1.39
CA ASP A 107 -8.23 -11.85 0.77
C ASP A 107 -9.30 -12.23 -0.26
N ALA A 108 -10.58 -11.93 0.01
CA ALA A 108 -11.66 -12.12 -0.95
C ALA A 108 -11.43 -11.26 -2.21
N LEU A 109 -11.10 -9.97 -2.05
CA LEU A 109 -10.79 -9.08 -3.17
C LEU A 109 -9.58 -9.55 -3.98
N ARG A 110 -8.52 -10.03 -3.31
CA ARG A 110 -7.36 -10.62 -4.00
C ARG A 110 -7.73 -11.86 -4.81
N ALA A 111 -8.65 -12.68 -4.30
CA ALA A 111 -9.08 -13.91 -4.96
C ALA A 111 -9.98 -13.64 -6.18
N LEU A 112 -10.76 -12.55 -6.19
CA LEU A 112 -11.65 -12.21 -7.30
C LEU A 112 -10.89 -12.06 -8.63
N ALA A 113 -11.45 -12.60 -9.70
CA ALA A 113 -10.99 -12.35 -11.07
C ALA A 113 -12.14 -11.71 -11.84
N PRO A 114 -11.96 -10.49 -12.37
CA PRO A 114 -13.03 -9.84 -13.13
C PRO A 114 -13.34 -10.67 -14.37
N ALA A 115 -14.63 -10.94 -14.59
CA ALA A 115 -15.16 -11.59 -15.79
C ALA A 115 -15.65 -10.57 -16.82
N THR A 116 -15.90 -9.32 -16.39
CA THR A 116 -16.39 -8.23 -17.23
C THR A 116 -15.61 -6.94 -16.98
N SER A 117 -15.68 -6.01 -17.94
CA SER A 117 -15.06 -4.69 -17.78
C SER A 117 -15.66 -3.89 -16.63
N GLU A 118 -16.95 -4.08 -16.34
CA GLU A 118 -17.65 -3.44 -15.21
C GLU A 118 -17.12 -3.95 -13.87
N GLU A 119 -16.91 -5.26 -13.74
CA GLU A 119 -16.27 -5.85 -12.56
C GLU A 119 -14.82 -5.38 -12.39
N ALA A 120 -14.06 -5.29 -13.50
CA ALA A 120 -12.69 -4.78 -13.44
C ALA A 120 -12.64 -3.31 -13.01
N LEU A 121 -13.55 -2.46 -13.51
CA LEU A 121 -13.67 -1.07 -13.09
C LEU A 121 -14.09 -0.95 -11.62
N SER A 122 -15.04 -1.79 -11.18
CA SER A 122 -15.48 -1.82 -9.78
C SER A 122 -14.32 -2.15 -8.82
N LEU A 123 -13.43 -3.07 -9.20
CA LEU A 123 -12.23 -3.37 -8.41
C LEU A 123 -11.27 -2.17 -8.33
N LEU A 124 -11.12 -1.40 -9.42
CA LEU A 124 -10.31 -0.18 -9.41
C LEU A 124 -10.95 0.91 -8.55
N ASP A 125 -12.27 1.08 -8.60
CA ASP A 125 -13.00 2.04 -7.78
C ASP A 125 -12.85 1.70 -6.29
N ILE A 126 -12.99 0.43 -5.90
CA ILE A 126 -12.79 -0.03 -4.51
C ILE A 126 -11.39 0.32 -4.00
N VAL A 127 -10.35 0.07 -4.80
CA VAL A 127 -8.98 0.42 -4.41
C VAL A 127 -8.83 1.94 -4.34
N ARG A 128 -9.31 2.69 -5.34
CA ARG A 128 -9.23 4.16 -5.36
C ARG A 128 -9.91 4.80 -4.15
N GLU A 129 -11.09 4.32 -3.77
CA GLU A 129 -11.81 4.81 -2.59
C GLU A 129 -11.08 4.49 -1.28
N GLY A 130 -10.27 3.43 -1.25
CA GLY A 130 -9.47 3.03 -0.10
C GLY A 130 -8.10 3.70 0.02
N THR A 131 -7.60 4.28 -1.08
CA THR A 131 -6.31 4.96 -1.19
C THR A 131 -6.48 6.46 -0.98
N GLU A 132 -6.20 6.94 0.24
CA GLU A 132 -6.29 8.37 0.59
C GLU A 132 -5.20 9.21 -0.12
N GLU A 133 -4.02 8.64 -0.37
CA GLU A 133 -2.90 9.25 -1.08
C GLU A 133 -2.14 8.20 -1.93
N PHE A 134 -1.66 8.55 -3.12
CA PHE A 134 -0.96 7.62 -4.03
C PHE A 134 0.31 6.97 -3.43
N GLY A 135 0.89 7.56 -2.37
CA GLY A 135 2.01 6.97 -1.62
C GLY A 135 1.60 5.85 -0.64
N ASN A 136 0.30 5.68 -0.38
CA ASN A 136 -0.26 4.76 0.61
C ASN A 136 -0.94 3.55 -0.03
N ILE A 137 -0.44 3.07 -1.18
CA ILE A 137 -0.93 1.81 -1.76
C ILE A 137 -0.53 0.66 -0.83
N GLU A 138 -1.53 0.03 -0.22
CA GLU A 138 -1.32 -1.10 0.66
C GLU A 138 -0.88 -2.33 -0.16
N ALA A 139 -0.01 -3.19 0.40
CA ALA A 139 0.54 -4.34 -0.32
C ALA A 139 -0.53 -5.29 -0.93
N TRP A 140 -1.74 -5.28 -0.37
CA TRP A 140 -2.87 -6.07 -0.84
C TRP A 140 -3.56 -5.50 -2.10
N GLU A 141 -3.44 -4.20 -2.31
CA GLU A 141 -4.08 -3.47 -3.42
C GLU A 141 -3.33 -3.71 -4.73
N VAL A 142 -1.99 -3.79 -4.67
CA VAL A 142 -1.11 -4.05 -5.82
C VAL A 142 -1.56 -5.24 -6.69
N PRO A 143 -1.77 -6.46 -6.15
CA PRO A 143 -2.22 -7.58 -6.97
C PRO A 143 -3.64 -7.41 -7.53
N VAL A 144 -4.53 -6.68 -6.84
CA VAL A 144 -5.90 -6.40 -7.30
C VAL A 144 -5.85 -5.44 -8.50
N LEU A 145 -5.13 -4.32 -8.37
CA LEU A 145 -4.89 -3.35 -9.44
C LEU A 145 -4.27 -4.01 -10.67
N ALA A 146 -3.23 -4.82 -10.47
CA ALA A 146 -2.54 -5.51 -11.55
C ALA A 146 -3.44 -6.50 -12.30
N LYS A 147 -4.45 -7.07 -11.64
CA LYS A 147 -5.39 -8.02 -12.24
C LYS A 147 -6.48 -7.29 -13.03
N ALA A 148 -7.09 -6.26 -12.44
CA ALA A 148 -8.11 -5.44 -13.09
C ALA A 148 -7.54 -4.74 -14.34
N SER A 149 -6.35 -4.15 -14.24
CA SER A 149 -5.67 -3.50 -15.36
C SER A 149 -5.37 -4.47 -16.50
N ARG A 150 -4.82 -5.66 -16.20
CA ARG A 150 -4.58 -6.69 -17.22
C ARG A 150 -5.87 -7.12 -17.95
N PHE A 151 -6.97 -7.27 -17.22
CA PHE A 151 -8.25 -7.63 -17.84
C PHE A 151 -8.69 -6.56 -18.85
N LEU A 152 -8.68 -5.29 -18.45
CA LEU A 152 -9.07 -4.17 -19.32
C LEU A 152 -8.15 -4.04 -20.55
N GLN A 153 -6.84 -4.23 -20.37
CA GLN A 153 -5.87 -4.24 -21.46
C GLN A 153 -6.09 -5.39 -22.44
N SER A 154 -6.48 -6.57 -21.95
CA SER A 154 -6.76 -7.73 -22.81
C SER A 154 -7.99 -7.53 -23.70
N GLY A 155 -9.03 -6.84 -23.21
CA GLY A 155 -10.22 -6.49 -23.99
C GLY A 155 -9.93 -5.52 -25.14
N LEU A 156 -8.99 -4.60 -24.95
CA LEU A 156 -8.55 -3.65 -25.99
C LEU A 156 -7.75 -4.35 -27.11
N SER A 157 -7.12 -5.49 -26.82
CA SER A 157 -6.31 -6.24 -27.79
C SER A 157 -7.15 -7.16 -28.70
N VAL A 158 -8.34 -7.59 -28.27
CA VAL A 158 -9.25 -8.45 -29.04
C VAL A 158 -10.12 -7.66 -30.04
N GLY A 159 -10.40 -6.39 -29.74
CA GLY A 159 -11.16 -5.48 -30.62
C GLY A 159 -10.49 -5.16 -31.96
N HIS A 160 -9.21 -5.50 -32.14
CA HIS A 160 -8.47 -5.27 -33.39
C HIS A 160 -8.56 -6.41 -34.42
N LYS A 161 -9.26 -7.53 -34.13
CA LYS A 161 -9.27 -8.71 -35.01
C LYS A 161 -10.62 -9.18 -35.54
N LEU A 162 -11.72 -8.49 -35.27
CA LEU A 162 -13.03 -8.84 -35.83
C LEU A 162 -13.73 -7.59 -36.34
N SER A 163 -13.74 -7.42 -37.66
CA SER A 163 -14.95 -7.08 -38.43
C SER A 163 -14.58 -6.84 -39.89
N ALA A 164 -14.93 -7.81 -40.73
CA ALA A 164 -15.15 -7.60 -42.15
C ALA A 164 -16.55 -8.12 -42.45
N ALA A 165 -17.56 -7.25 -42.32
CA ALA A 165 -18.68 -7.12 -43.26
C ALA A 165 -19.83 -6.25 -42.70
N CYS A 166 -20.00 -5.10 -43.36
CA CYS A 166 -21.23 -4.36 -43.68
C CYS A 166 -22.05 -3.65 -42.58
N ASP A 167 -22.12 -2.32 -42.79
CA ASP A 167 -23.15 -1.34 -42.44
C ASP A 167 -23.35 -0.94 -40.96
N CYS A 168 -22.62 -1.54 -40.02
CA CYS A 168 -22.31 -0.91 -38.71
C CYS A 168 -21.08 0.03 -38.76
N ASP A 169 -20.48 0.17 -39.94
CA ASP A 169 -19.14 0.74 -40.14
C ASP A 169 -18.99 2.15 -39.58
N GLN A 170 -19.97 3.05 -39.62
CA GLN A 170 -19.71 4.44 -39.18
C GLN A 170 -19.61 4.59 -37.65
N ILE A 171 -20.40 3.85 -36.86
CA ILE A 171 -20.34 3.92 -35.40
C ILE A 171 -19.13 3.13 -34.88
N GLU A 172 -18.81 1.98 -35.48
CA GLU A 172 -17.59 1.24 -35.15
C GLU A 172 -16.33 1.99 -35.59
N ILE A 173 -16.32 2.69 -36.73
CA ILE A 173 -15.20 3.54 -37.16
C ILE A 173 -15.02 4.75 -36.23
N ILE A 174 -16.11 5.36 -35.72
CA ILE A 174 -16.01 6.45 -34.74
C ILE A 174 -15.50 5.92 -33.40
N LYS A 175 -16.02 4.80 -32.90
CA LYS A 175 -15.55 4.16 -31.65
C LYS A 175 -14.11 3.66 -31.76
N ALA A 176 -13.72 3.10 -32.91
CA ALA A 176 -12.35 2.69 -33.19
C ALA A 176 -11.43 3.91 -33.29
N ARG A 177 -11.83 5.00 -33.96
CA ARG A 177 -11.06 6.25 -34.00
C ARG A 177 -10.94 6.94 -32.64
N GLU A 178 -11.97 6.89 -31.80
CA GLU A 178 -11.94 7.43 -30.44
C GLU A 178 -11.08 6.58 -29.51
N GLY A 179 -11.18 5.25 -29.61
CA GLY A 179 -10.30 4.30 -28.90
C GLY A 179 -8.84 4.41 -29.35
N GLU A 180 -8.59 4.62 -30.64
CA GLU A 180 -7.25 4.83 -31.20
C GLU A 180 -6.69 6.19 -30.80
N ARG A 181 -7.53 7.24 -30.68
CA ARG A 181 -7.16 8.54 -30.12
C ARG A 181 -6.82 8.46 -28.63
N LEU A 182 -7.58 7.70 -27.84
CA LEU A 182 -7.28 7.45 -26.43
C LEU A 182 -6.01 6.64 -26.26
N ALA A 183 -5.84 5.57 -27.03
CA ALA A 183 -4.61 4.77 -27.04
C ALA A 183 -3.39 5.61 -27.46
N GLN A 184 -3.56 6.52 -28.42
CA GLN A 184 -2.51 7.45 -28.80
C GLN A 184 -2.22 8.44 -27.68
N ALA A 185 -3.24 9.02 -27.02
CA ALA A 185 -3.03 9.91 -25.88
C ALA A 185 -2.32 9.23 -24.70
N PHE A 186 -2.61 7.95 -24.43
CA PHE A 186 -1.87 7.16 -23.42
C PHE A 186 -0.43 6.85 -23.85
N ARG A 187 -0.18 6.61 -25.14
CA ARG A 187 1.19 6.49 -25.68
C ARG A 187 1.95 7.81 -25.61
N ASP A 188 1.27 8.93 -25.80
CA ASP A 188 1.87 10.26 -25.72
C ASP A 188 2.18 10.65 -24.26
N LEU A 189 1.50 10.02 -23.27
CA LEU A 189 1.77 10.14 -21.83
C LEU A 189 2.89 9.22 -21.32
N GLU A 190 3.23 8.15 -22.04
CA GLU A 190 4.25 7.17 -21.64
C GLU A 190 5.63 7.81 -21.37
N PRO A 191 6.12 8.76 -22.19
CA PRO A 191 7.36 9.49 -21.90
C PRO A 191 7.29 10.29 -20.60
N ASP A 192 6.17 10.98 -20.36
CA ASP A 192 5.99 11.82 -19.16
C ASP A 192 5.97 10.97 -17.88
N VAL A 193 5.35 9.79 -17.90
CA VAL A 193 5.34 8.83 -16.77
C VAL A 193 6.73 8.22 -16.55
N CYS A 194 7.45 7.92 -17.63
CA CYS A 194 8.83 7.44 -17.57
C CYS A 194 9.79 8.50 -16.99
N ASP A 195 9.61 9.76 -17.39
CA ASP A 195 10.34 10.89 -16.82
C ASP A 195 9.98 11.11 -15.36
N LEU A 196 8.72 10.89 -14.96
CA LEU A 196 8.31 10.96 -13.57
C LEU A 196 9.01 9.92 -12.68
N THR A 197 9.15 8.70 -13.18
CA THR A 197 9.89 7.62 -12.49
C THR A 197 11.38 7.99 -12.33
N ARG A 198 11.98 8.61 -13.35
CA ARG A 198 13.36 9.11 -13.29
C ARG A 198 13.50 10.28 -12.32
N MET A 199 12.57 11.21 -12.31
CA MET A 199 12.54 12.35 -11.39
C MET A 199 12.36 11.89 -9.94
N ALA A 200 11.50 10.89 -9.70
CA ALA A 200 11.33 10.29 -8.37
C ALA A 200 12.60 9.62 -7.88
N ARG A 201 13.28 8.86 -8.77
CA ARG A 201 14.57 8.25 -8.44
C ARG A 201 15.67 9.28 -8.16
N LEU A 202 15.68 10.39 -8.90
CA LEU A 202 16.59 11.50 -8.66
C LEU A 202 16.32 12.18 -7.31
N ALA A 203 15.05 12.44 -6.99
CA ALA A 203 14.63 13.01 -5.71
C ALA A 203 15.04 12.10 -4.53
N GLU A 204 14.79 10.79 -4.65
CA GLU A 204 15.20 9.77 -3.67
C GLU A 204 16.72 9.81 -3.43
N LEU A 205 17.51 9.82 -4.51
CA LEU A 205 18.98 9.88 -4.42
C LEU A 205 19.48 11.18 -3.77
N GLN A 206 18.85 12.32 -4.10
CA GLN A 206 19.20 13.61 -3.50
C GLN A 206 18.80 13.69 -2.03
N MET A 207 17.64 13.14 -1.64
CA MET A 207 17.25 13.05 -0.22
C MET A 207 18.22 12.19 0.58
N HIS A 208 18.65 11.04 0.04
CA HIS A 208 19.65 10.20 0.71
C HIS A 208 20.99 10.93 0.88
N LYS A 209 21.39 11.75 -0.09
CA LYS A 209 22.61 12.56 -0.03
C LYS A 209 22.48 13.71 0.98
N ALA A 210 21.29 14.33 1.04
CA ALA A 210 20.96 15.45 1.92
C ALA A 210 20.87 15.07 3.42
N ILE A 211 20.48 13.82 3.73
CA ILE A 211 20.47 13.29 5.11
C ILE A 211 21.89 13.25 5.69
N GLY A 212 22.93 13.27 4.84
CA GLY A 212 24.33 13.36 5.24
C GLY A 212 24.87 12.06 5.87
N ASP A 213 26.18 12.02 6.10
CA ASP A 213 26.81 10.92 6.86
C ASP A 213 26.55 11.10 8.37
N LEU A 214 26.13 10.03 9.04
CA LEU A 214 25.98 9.98 10.49
C LEU A 214 27.32 10.29 11.17
N ARG A 215 27.40 11.39 11.92
CA ARG A 215 28.55 11.69 12.77
C ARG A 215 28.26 11.23 14.21
N HIS A 216 29.27 10.64 14.83
CA HIS A 216 29.25 10.26 16.22
C HIS A 216 29.94 11.37 17.03
N ASP A 217 29.16 12.05 17.87
CA ASP A 217 29.69 13.08 18.79
C ASP A 217 29.14 12.79 20.19
N ASP A 218 30.03 12.73 21.19
CA ASP A 218 29.70 12.45 22.60
C ASP A 218 28.76 11.24 22.85
N GLY A 219 28.89 10.18 22.04
CA GLY A 219 28.11 8.95 22.19
C GLY A 219 26.67 9.04 21.66
N ILE A 220 26.35 10.11 20.92
CA ILE A 220 25.07 10.30 20.24
C ILE A 220 25.33 10.39 18.73
N CYS A 221 24.57 9.64 17.93
CA CYS A 221 24.52 9.85 16.49
C CYS A 221 23.77 11.16 16.21
N VAL A 222 24.46 12.14 15.61
CA VAL A 222 23.83 13.38 15.16
C VAL A 222 23.94 13.43 13.65
N GLU A 223 22.80 13.44 12.97
CA GLU A 223 22.72 13.76 11.54
C GLU A 223 23.09 15.23 11.35
N VAL A 224 24.13 15.51 10.57
CA VAL A 224 24.49 16.87 10.17
C VAL A 224 24.12 17.00 8.70
N PRO A 225 22.93 17.54 8.38
CA PRO A 225 22.51 17.68 6.99
C PRO A 225 23.41 18.67 6.26
N ASP A 226 23.82 18.32 5.04
CA ASP A 226 24.49 19.25 4.14
C ASP A 226 23.45 20.22 3.58
N THR A 227 23.55 21.49 3.97
CA THR A 227 22.55 22.52 3.65
C THR A 227 22.38 22.77 2.15
N GLU A 228 23.41 22.53 1.32
CA GLU A 228 23.28 22.67 -0.14
C GLU A 228 22.54 21.47 -0.75
N ASP A 229 22.84 20.25 -0.29
CA ASP A 229 22.17 19.03 -0.75
C ASP A 229 20.70 18.97 -0.29
N VAL A 230 20.37 19.50 0.90
CA VAL A 230 18.96 19.64 1.36
C VAL A 230 18.15 20.57 0.47
N GLN A 231 18.72 21.70 0.03
CA GLN A 231 18.02 22.61 -0.88
C GLN A 231 17.79 21.97 -2.26
N LEU A 232 18.78 21.22 -2.76
CA LEU A 232 18.66 20.50 -4.03
C LEU A 232 17.64 19.36 -3.96
N ALA A 233 17.61 18.60 -2.86
CA ALA A 233 16.60 17.57 -2.62
C ALA A 233 15.19 18.17 -2.56
N THR A 234 15.02 19.27 -1.83
CA THR A 234 13.74 19.99 -1.72
C THR A 234 13.26 20.49 -3.08
N PHE A 235 14.16 21.07 -3.88
CA PHE A 235 13.85 21.53 -5.23
C PHE A 235 13.45 20.37 -6.17
N THR A 236 14.13 19.22 -6.06
CA THR A 236 13.83 18.04 -6.88
C THR A 236 12.46 17.43 -6.52
N VAL A 237 12.13 17.37 -5.22
CA VAL A 237 10.80 16.95 -4.75
C VAL A 237 9.72 17.91 -5.24
N PHE A 238 9.99 19.23 -5.21
CA PHE A 238 9.05 20.22 -5.73
C PHE A 238 8.76 20.04 -7.23
N LEU A 239 9.80 19.85 -8.06
CA LEU A 239 9.63 19.60 -9.49
C LEU A 239 8.87 18.30 -9.77
N LEU A 240 9.11 17.26 -8.98
CA LEU A 240 8.37 16.00 -9.07
C LEU A 240 6.89 16.21 -8.77
N THR A 241 6.57 16.92 -7.69
CA THR A 241 5.18 17.23 -7.28
C THR A 241 4.43 18.02 -8.35
N GLU A 242 5.07 19.03 -8.96
CA GLU A 242 4.47 19.79 -10.06
C GLU A 242 4.19 18.89 -11.27
N LYS A 243 5.13 18.00 -11.63
CA LYS A 243 4.96 17.06 -12.73
C LYS A 243 3.90 15.99 -12.47
N VAL A 244 3.76 15.53 -11.23
CA VAL A 244 2.66 14.64 -10.82
C VAL A 244 1.32 15.36 -11.00
N ARG A 245 1.23 16.63 -10.58
CA ARG A 245 0.01 17.42 -10.69
C ARG A 245 -0.41 17.66 -12.15
N ASP A 246 0.56 17.94 -13.03
CA ASP A 246 0.29 18.10 -14.46
C ASP A 246 -0.23 16.80 -15.09
N LEU A 247 0.38 15.67 -14.75
CA LEU A 247 -0.08 14.35 -15.18
C LEU A 247 -1.45 13.98 -14.63
N GLU A 248 -1.75 14.36 -13.38
CA GLU A 248 -3.06 14.15 -12.76
C GLU A 248 -4.16 14.94 -13.49
N GLN A 249 -3.89 16.20 -13.82
CA GLN A 249 -4.82 17.03 -14.60
C GLN A 249 -5.05 16.44 -15.99
N GLU A 250 -3.99 15.97 -16.64
CA GLU A 250 -4.06 15.39 -17.97
C GLU A 250 -4.80 14.04 -17.97
N TRP A 251 -4.53 13.19 -16.98
CA TRP A 251 -5.29 11.96 -16.75
C TRP A 251 -6.77 12.26 -16.52
N CYS A 252 -7.10 13.24 -15.67
CA CYS A 252 -8.49 13.62 -15.38
C CYS A 252 -9.19 14.11 -16.65
N ARG A 253 -8.49 14.89 -17.49
CA ARG A 253 -9.00 15.36 -18.78
C ARG A 253 -9.33 14.19 -19.70
N LEU A 254 -8.42 13.22 -19.85
CA LEU A 254 -8.60 12.05 -20.70
C LEU A 254 -9.69 11.12 -20.18
N PHE A 255 -9.72 10.87 -18.88
CA PHE A 255 -10.74 10.03 -18.25
C PHE A 255 -12.14 10.63 -18.39
N ASN A 256 -12.31 11.92 -18.08
CA ASN A 256 -13.60 12.59 -18.25
C ASN A 256 -14.02 12.65 -19.73
N GLY A 257 -13.07 12.82 -20.65
CA GLY A 257 -13.31 12.74 -22.09
C GLY A 257 -13.82 11.35 -22.51
N ALA A 258 -13.19 10.28 -22.04
CA ALA A 258 -13.60 8.90 -22.29
C ALA A 258 -15.00 8.60 -21.72
N VAL A 259 -15.29 9.05 -20.49
CA VAL A 259 -16.60 8.89 -19.86
C VAL A 259 -17.69 9.66 -20.62
N ALA A 260 -17.41 10.88 -21.08
CA ALA A 260 -18.34 11.66 -21.88
C ALA A 260 -18.62 11.01 -23.25
N ALA A 261 -17.58 10.52 -23.94
CA ALA A 261 -17.72 9.79 -25.20
C ALA A 261 -18.57 8.51 -25.02
N ALA A 262 -18.33 7.75 -23.96
CA ALA A 262 -19.10 6.55 -23.64
C ALA A 262 -20.59 6.84 -23.33
N ARG A 263 -20.90 7.99 -22.73
CA ARG A 263 -22.29 8.43 -22.47
C ARG A 263 -23.02 8.89 -23.72
N ASN A 264 -22.34 9.55 -24.65
CA ASN A 264 -22.93 10.04 -25.90
C ASN A 264 -23.09 8.94 -26.97
N ALA A 265 -22.46 7.78 -26.76
CA ALA A 265 -22.56 6.61 -27.64
C ALA A 265 -23.68 5.62 -27.26
N ARG A 266 -24.53 5.98 -26.28
CA ARG A 266 -25.78 5.29 -25.90
C ARG A 266 -26.99 6.05 -26.46
#